data_AF-A0A800JN69-F1
#
_entry.id   AF-A0A800JN69-F1
#
_cell.length_a   1.000
_cell.length_b   1.000
_cell.length_c   1.000
_cell.angle_alpha   90.00
_cell.angle_beta   90.00
_cell.angle_gamma   90.00
#
_symmetry.space_group_name_H-M   'P 1'
#
loop_
_entity.id
_entity.type
_entity.pdbx_description
1 polymer ?
#
loop_
_entity_poly.entity_id
_entity_poly.type
_entity_poly.pdbx_seq_one_letter_code
_entity_poly.pdbx_strand_id
1 'polypeptide(L)' 'MDEIALYILDFNWSGIECVAVFFSILYVILAAKESIWCWGAAAISVILYIYICFFAQLYPETGLQVFYLFMAFYGYYHW' A
#
# COMPACT_ATOMS: atom_id res chain seq x y z
N MET A 1 25.66 8.82 -17.84
CA MET A 1 25.61 8.28 -16.47
C MET A 1 24.29 8.61 -15.80
N ASP A 2 23.65 9.74 -16.15
CA ASP A 2 22.33 10.12 -15.64
C ASP A 2 21.18 9.20 -16.09
N GLU A 3 21.22 8.65 -17.32
CA GLU A 3 20.15 7.74 -17.79
C GLU A 3 20.12 6.40 -17.05
N ILE A 4 21.27 5.90 -16.59
CA ILE A 4 21.35 4.66 -15.81
C ILE A 4 20.76 4.88 -14.41
N ALA A 5 20.99 6.05 -13.81
CA ALA A 5 20.39 6.41 -12.52
C ALA A 5 18.87 6.58 -12.62
N LEU A 6 18.38 7.16 -13.71
CA LEU A 6 16.95 7.26 -14.02
C LEU A 6 16.30 5.89 -14.19
N TYR A 7 16.94 4.95 -14.91
CA TYR A 7 16.43 3.60 -15.10
C TYR A 7 16.40 2.78 -13.79
N ILE A 8 17.39 2.97 -12.92
CA ILE A 8 17.43 2.32 -11.59
C ILE A 8 16.38 2.92 -10.66
N LEU A 9 16.11 4.23 -10.74
CA LEU A 9 15.01 4.86 -10.03
C LEU A 9 13.67 4.32 -10.51
N ASP A 10 13.36 4.36 -11.81
CA ASP A 10 12.10 3.85 -12.37
C ASP A 10 11.82 2.38 -11.97
N PHE A 11 12.83 1.52 -12.02
CA PHE A 11 12.71 0.13 -11.59
C PHE A 11 12.39 -0.03 -10.10
N ASN A 12 12.99 0.78 -9.24
CA ASN A 12 12.75 0.74 -7.79
C ASN A 12 11.31 1.20 -7.46
N TRP A 13 10.81 2.20 -8.18
CA TRP A 13 9.43 2.67 -8.06
C TRP A 13 8.42 1.59 -8.49
N SER A 14 8.64 0.95 -9.64
CA SER A 14 7.80 -0.18 -10.08
C SER A 14 7.87 -1.38 -9.12
N GLY A 15 9.02 -1.59 -8.48
CA GLY A 15 9.19 -2.62 -7.44
C GLY A 15 8.31 -2.38 -6.22
N ILE A 16 8.27 -1.14 -5.72
CA ILE A 16 7.43 -0.76 -4.56
C ILE A 16 5.94 -0.88 -4.90
N GLU A 17 5.54 -0.48 -6.11
CA GLU A 17 4.16 -0.66 -6.60
C GLU A 17 3.77 -2.13 -6.67
N CYS A 18 4.65 -2.99 -7.22
CA CYS A 18 4.42 -4.44 -7.25
C CYS A 18 4.21 -5.02 -5.85
N VAL A 19 5.01 -4.60 -4.87
CA VAL A 19 4.87 -5.04 -3.47
C VAL A 19 3.57 -4.51 -2.86
N ALA A 20 3.20 -3.26 -3.12
CA ALA A 20 1.96 -2.66 -2.64
C ALA A 20 0.71 -3.40 -3.17
N VAL A 21 0.71 -3.74 -4.46
CA VAL A 21 -0.34 -4.53 -5.12
C VAL A 21 -0.38 -5.94 -4.56
N PHE A 22 0.78 -6.59 -4.37
CA PHE A 22 0.84 -7.92 -3.78
C PHE A 22 0.21 -7.97 -2.39
N PHE A 23 0.54 -7.02 -1.51
CA PHE A 23 -0.07 -6.92 -0.17
C PHE A 23 -1.57 -6.60 -0.23
N SER A 24 -2.02 -5.80 -1.21
CA SER A 24 -3.43 -5.51 -1.42
C SER A 24 -4.22 -6.77 -1.78
N ILE A 25 -3.71 -7.58 -2.71
CA ILE A 25 -4.30 -8.87 -3.07
C ILE A 25 -4.28 -9.83 -1.89
N LEU A 26 -3.15 -9.89 -1.17
CA LEU A 26 -2.99 -10.74 0.01
C LEU A 26 -4.03 -10.40 1.07
N TYR A 27 -4.27 -9.11 1.34
CA TYR A 27 -5.34 -8.65 2.22
C TYR A 27 -6.70 -9.22 1.84
N VAL A 28 -7.12 -9.12 0.58
CA VAL A 28 -8.42 -9.62 0.12
C VAL A 28 -8.55 -11.13 0.32
N ILE A 29 -7.48 -11.89 0.04
CA ILE A 29 -7.47 -13.34 0.26
C ILE A 29 -7.59 -13.66 1.75
N LEU A 30 -6.87 -12.95 2.62
CA LEU A 30 -6.95 -13.18 4.06
C LEU A 30 -8.31 -12.77 4.64
N ALA A 31 -8.90 -11.69 4.14
CA ALA A 31 -10.24 -11.24 4.52
C ALA A 31 -11.29 -12.30 4.12
N ALA A 32 -11.17 -12.89 2.94
CA ALA A 32 -12.04 -14.00 2.50
C ALA A 32 -11.85 -15.27 3.34
N LYS A 33 -10.67 -15.46 3.95
CA LYS A 33 -10.37 -16.58 4.87
C LYS A 33 -10.68 -16.27 6.33
N GLU A 34 -11.35 -15.15 6.60
CA GLU A 34 -11.72 -14.69 7.94
C GLU A 34 -10.54 -14.62 8.94
N SER A 35 -9.33 -14.31 8.45
CA SER A 35 -8.13 -14.24 9.28
C SER A 35 -7.84 -12.82 9.75
N ILE A 36 -7.57 -12.64 11.05
CA ILE A 36 -7.20 -11.34 11.65
C ILE A 36 -5.93 -10.70 11.04
N TRP A 37 -5.08 -11.51 10.41
CA TRP A 37 -3.89 -11.02 9.68
C TRP A 37 -4.25 -10.20 8.43
N CYS A 38 -5.50 -10.21 7.98
CA CYS A 38 -5.97 -9.39 6.86
C CYS A 38 -5.74 -7.90 7.12
N TRP A 39 -6.01 -7.44 8.33
CA TRP A 39 -5.85 -6.04 8.72
C TRP A 39 -4.39 -5.60 8.73
N GLY A 40 -3.47 -6.48 9.11
CA GLY A 40 -2.02 -6.24 9.01
C GLY A 40 -1.57 -6.11 7.55
N ALA A 41 -2.04 -7.00 6.66
CA ALA A 41 -1.75 -6.90 5.23
C ALA A 41 -2.34 -5.63 4.59
N ALA A 42 -3.55 -5.23 5.01
CA ALA A 42 -4.19 -3.99 4.57
C ALA A 42 -3.37 -2.77 5.00
N ALA A 43 -2.97 -2.69 6.27
CA ALA A 43 -2.18 -1.58 6.79
C ALA A 43 -0.83 -1.43 6.04
N ILE A 44 -0.13 -2.55 5.78
CA ILE A 44 1.12 -2.54 5.02
C ILE A 44 0.89 -2.02 3.59
N SER A 45 -0.15 -2.51 2.90
CA SER A 45 -0.48 -2.05 1.54
C SER A 45 -0.78 -0.55 1.50
N VAL A 46 -1.61 -0.08 2.42
CA VAL A 46 -2.03 1.32 2.49
C VAL A 46 -0.85 2.24 2.79
N ILE A 47 0.07 1.86 3.69
CA ILE A 47 1.29 2.64 3.96
C ILE A 47 2.16 2.78 2.71
N LEU A 48 2.31 1.70 1.93
CA LEU A 48 3.05 1.74 0.66
C LEU A 48 2.36 2.66 -0.36
N TYR A 49 1.03 2.62 -0.46
CA TYR A 49 0.29 3.52 -1.34
C TYR A 49 0.34 4.99 -0.89
N ILE A 50 0.33 5.27 0.42
CA ILE A 50 0.56 6.64 0.94
C ILE A 50 1.92 7.14 0.46
N TYR A 51 2.97 6.31 0.56
CA TYR A 51 4.30 6.67 0.08
C TYR A 51 4.29 6.96 -1.43
N ILE A 52 3.78 6.04 -2.26
CA ILE A 52 3.74 6.21 -3.73
C ILE A 52 2.95 7.47 -4.12
N CYS A 53 1.72 7.63 -3.61
CA CYS A 53 0.84 8.74 -3.97
C CYS A 53 1.38 10.09 -3.49
N PHE A 54 2.06 10.13 -2.35
CA PHE A 54 2.66 11.35 -1.82
C PHE A 54 3.79 11.86 -2.72
N PHE A 55 4.66 10.96 -3.17
CA PHE A 55 5.74 11.33 -4.09
C PHE A 55 5.24 11.64 -5.50
N ALA A 56 4.15 11.01 -5.95
CA ALA A 56 3.49 11.34 -7.21
C ALA A 56 2.69 12.66 -7.16
N GLN A 57 2.66 13.35 -6.00
CA GLN A 57 1.88 14.57 -5.76
C GLN A 57 0.35 14.39 -5.90
N LEU A 58 -0.15 13.15 -5.79
CA LEU A 58 -1.58 12.85 -5.71
C LEU A 58 -2.06 12.98 -4.25
N TYR A 59 -2.17 14.22 -3.78
CA TYR A 59 -2.65 14.52 -2.43
C TYR A 59 -4.05 13.96 -2.11
N PRO A 60 -5.04 14.01 -3.02
CA PRO A 60 -6.37 13.45 -2.75
C PRO A 60 -6.32 11.93 -2.51
N GLU A 61 -5.59 11.20 -3.35
CA GLU A 61 -5.41 9.74 -3.19
C GLU A 61 -4.64 9.43 -1.91
N THR A 62 -3.60 10.22 -1.58
CA THR A 62 -2.86 10.06 -0.33
C THR A 62 -3.78 10.22 0.88
N GLY A 63 -4.65 11.22 0.87
CA GLY A 63 -5.65 11.44 1.93
C GLY A 63 -6.63 10.28 2.07
N LEU A 64 -7.10 9.74 0.94
CA LEU A 64 -7.97 8.55 0.91
C LEU A 64 -7.26 7.34 1.53
N GLN A 65 -5.98 7.13 1.20
CA GLN A 65 -5.21 6.03 1.77
C GLN A 65 -4.99 6.21 3.28
N VAL A 66 -4.73 7.42 3.76
CA VAL A 66 -4.68 7.70 5.20
C VAL A 66 -6.01 7.34 5.89
N PHE A 67 -7.14 7.65 5.28
CA PHE A 67 -8.45 7.22 5.79
C PHE A 67 -8.57 5.69 5.86
N TYR A 68 -8.13 4.96 4.82
CA TYR A 68 -8.13 3.50 4.84
C TYR A 68 -7.21 2.91 5.90
N LEU A 69 -6.10 3.58 6.24
CA LEU A 69 -5.21 3.15 7.32
C LEU A 69 -5.95 3.18 8.67
N PHE A 70 -6.70 4.26 8.94
CA PHE A 70 -7.54 4.35 10.14
C PHE A 70 -8.63 3.29 10.14
N MET A 71 -9.27 3.05 9.00
CA MET A 71 -10.27 1.98 8.86
C MET A 71 -9.67 0.58 9.08
N ALA A 72 -8.42 0.35 8.69
CA ALA A 72 -7.74 -0.92 8.94
C ALA A 72 -7.52 -1.16 10.44
N PHE A 73 -7.16 -0.12 11.20
CA PHE A 73 -7.10 -0.21 12.66
C PHE A 73 -8.48 -0.44 13.26
N TYR A 74 -9.49 0.32 12.84
CA TYR A 74 -10.87 0.14 13.32
C TYR A 74 -11.37 -1.29 13.06
N GLY A 75 -11.12 -1.81 11.86
CA GLY A 75 -11.44 -3.18 11.48
C GLY A 75 -10.75 -4.21 12.37
N TYR A 76 -9.45 -4.02 12.65
CA TYR A 76 -8.71 -4.88 13.59
C TYR A 76 -9.29 -4.86 15.00
N TYR A 77 -9.77 -3.71 15.48
CA TYR A 77 -10.39 -3.61 16.81
C TYR A 77 -11.77 -4.28 16.90
N HIS A 78 -12.54 -4.29 15.82
CA HIS A 78 -13.90 -4.84 15.80
C HIS A 78 -13.97 -6.33 15.40
N TRP A 79 -12.90 -6.87 14.80
CA TRP A 79 -12.78 -8.27 14.42
C TRP A 79 -12.49 -9.17 15.62
#